data_AF-M2SXH1-F1
#
_entry.id   AF-M2SXH1-F1
#
_cell.length_a   1.000
_cell.length_b   1.000
_cell.length_c   1.000
_cell.angle_alpha   90.00
_cell.angle_beta   90.00
_cell.angle_gamma   90.00
#
_symmetry.space_group_name_H-M   'P 1'
#
loop_
_entity.id
_entity.type
_entity.pdbx_description
1 polymer ?
#
loop_
_entity_poly.entity_id
_entity_poly.type
_entity_poly.pdbx_seq_one_letter_code
_entity_poly.pdbx_strand_id
1 'polypeptide(L)'
;MGKRVLNNDTNRRYSSHRRPRLLGFAMGTAMWVSSAATSTSILALQPHPTGNDVLRRWQSRKFISQQVKNIPDSVLFTGIALCSALYAASCMHVYHTAPRSVSITLTACILLVFLETVWNGLNVTPVERLAVVLPSLVNIGLSWILVHQSRELPKIVLEGLEPEV
;
A
#
# COMPACT_ATOMS: atom_id res chain seq x y z
N MET A 1 21.50 25.86 -44.14
CA MET A 1 21.72 24.92 -43.01
C MET A 1 20.91 25.42 -41.81
N GLY A 2 19.69 24.90 -41.61
CA GLY A 2 18.82 25.26 -40.49
C GLY A 2 18.83 24.18 -39.42
N LYS A 3 19.33 24.50 -38.22
CA LYS A 3 19.26 23.61 -37.05
C LYS A 3 17.81 23.54 -36.57
N ARG A 4 17.14 22.40 -36.76
CA ARG A 4 15.88 22.11 -36.09
C ARG A 4 16.18 21.78 -34.63
N VAL A 5 15.82 22.69 -33.74
CA VAL A 5 15.77 22.46 -32.29
C VAL A 5 14.64 21.47 -32.03
N LEU A 6 15.01 20.24 -31.67
CA LEU A 6 14.07 19.22 -31.24
C LEU A 6 13.67 19.56 -29.79
N ASN A 7 12.58 20.31 -29.63
CA ASN A 7 11.95 20.51 -28.33
C ASN A 7 11.42 19.15 -27.86
N ASN A 8 12.13 18.55 -26.91
CA ASN A 8 11.71 17.32 -26.26
C ASN A 8 10.72 17.67 -25.15
N ASP A 9 9.48 17.97 -25.54
CA ASP A 9 8.35 18.10 -24.62
C ASP A 9 7.93 16.72 -24.12
N THR A 10 8.78 16.09 -23.30
CA THR A 10 8.42 14.91 -22.48
C THR A 10 7.57 15.30 -21.27
N ASN A 11 6.76 16.35 -21.39
CA ASN A 11 5.75 16.69 -20.40
C ASN A 11 4.47 15.93 -20.77
N ARG A 12 4.53 14.59 -20.63
CA ARG A 12 3.34 13.73 -20.67
C ARG A 12 2.57 14.02 -19.38
N ARG A 13 1.95 15.20 -19.31
CA ARG A 13 0.90 15.54 -18.37
C ARG A 13 -0.24 14.58 -18.69
N TYR A 14 -0.25 13.44 -18.00
CA TYR A 14 -1.44 12.60 -17.97
C TYR A 14 -2.58 13.51 -17.53
N SER A 15 -3.54 13.69 -18.42
CA SER A 15 -4.76 14.44 -18.14
C SER A 15 -5.28 13.98 -16.78
N SER A 16 -5.58 14.93 -15.90
CA SER A 16 -6.28 14.68 -14.64
C SER A 16 -7.70 14.20 -14.95
N HIS A 17 -7.80 12.98 -15.48
CA HIS A 17 -9.07 12.30 -15.63
C HIS A 17 -9.58 12.09 -14.21
N ARG A 18 -10.62 12.86 -13.92
CA ARG A 18 -11.49 12.86 -12.74
C ARG A 18 -11.87 11.42 -12.41
N ARG A 19 -10.98 10.68 -11.75
CA ARG A 19 -11.28 9.31 -11.31
C ARG A 19 -12.37 9.42 -10.25
N PRO A 20 -13.46 8.65 -10.36
CA PRO A 20 -14.51 8.69 -9.36
C PRO A 20 -13.89 8.32 -8.01
N ARG A 21 -14.12 9.14 -6.98
CA ARG A 21 -13.62 8.93 -5.60
C ARG A 21 -13.85 7.49 -5.12
N LEU A 22 -14.92 6.86 -5.60
CA LEU A 22 -15.28 5.45 -5.38
C LEU A 22 -14.18 4.47 -5.80
N LEU A 23 -13.52 4.68 -6.95
CA LEU A 23 -12.46 3.78 -7.44
C LEU A 23 -11.21 3.88 -6.56
N GLY A 24 -10.85 5.09 -6.12
CA GLY A 24 -9.74 5.28 -5.18
C GLY A 24 -10.01 4.64 -3.82
N PHE A 25 -11.24 4.75 -3.32
CA PHE A 25 -11.66 4.10 -2.08
C PHE A 25 -11.68 2.57 -2.19
N ALA A 26 -12.20 2.02 -3.30
CA ALA A 26 -12.22 0.59 -3.56
C ALA A 26 -10.80 0.03 -3.66
N MET A 27 -9.88 0.75 -4.35
CA MET A 27 -8.47 0.36 -4.45
C MET A 27 -7.75 0.45 -3.11
N GLY A 28 -8.00 1.50 -2.33
CA GLY A 28 -7.47 1.60 -0.96
C GLY A 28 -7.95 0.45 -0.09
N THR A 29 -9.25 0.13 -0.14
CA THR A 29 -9.84 -0.98 0.62
C THR A 29 -9.25 -2.33 0.17
N ALA A 30 -9.15 -2.58 -1.13
CA ALA A 30 -8.57 -3.80 -1.68
C ALA A 30 -7.11 -3.98 -1.24
N MET A 31 -6.32 -2.90 -1.27
CA MET A 31 -4.94 -2.86 -0.78
C MET A 31 -4.85 -3.23 0.71
N TRP A 32 -5.68 -2.63 1.57
CA TRP A 32 -5.69 -2.94 3.01
C TRP A 32 -6.11 -4.36 3.31
N VAL A 33 -7.22 -4.83 2.70
CA VAL A 33 -7.75 -6.18 2.95
C VAL A 33 -6.77 -7.25 2.49
N SER A 34 -6.21 -7.10 1.29
CA SER A 34 -5.25 -8.07 0.74
C SER A 34 -3.94 -8.12 1.52
N SER A 35 -3.40 -6.97 1.91
CA SER A 35 -2.21 -6.89 2.75
C SER A 35 -2.47 -7.50 4.13
N ALA A 36 -3.55 -7.12 4.80
CA ALA A 36 -3.88 -7.63 6.13
C ALA A 36 -4.11 -9.15 6.10
N ALA A 37 -4.81 -9.67 5.08
CA ALA A 37 -5.01 -11.10 4.88
C ALA A 37 -3.68 -11.83 4.71
N THR A 38 -2.81 -11.32 3.83
CA THR A 38 -1.48 -11.91 3.56
C THR A 38 -0.58 -11.89 4.80
N SER A 39 -0.47 -10.74 5.47
CA SER A 39 0.30 -10.57 6.70
C SER A 39 -0.20 -11.49 7.81
N THR A 40 -1.53 -11.62 7.94
CA THR A 40 -2.17 -12.51 8.90
C THR A 40 -1.87 -13.97 8.60
N SER A 41 -2.00 -14.41 7.35
CA SER A 41 -1.68 -15.79 6.95
C SER A 41 -0.21 -16.13 7.21
N ILE A 42 0.71 -15.22 6.89
CA ILE A 42 2.15 -15.45 7.14
C ILE A 42 2.43 -15.52 8.64
N LEU A 43 1.85 -14.63 9.45
CA LEU A 43 1.99 -14.66 10.91
C LEU A 43 1.39 -15.93 11.53
N ALA A 44 0.29 -16.44 10.95
CA ALA A 44 -0.36 -17.68 11.36
C ALA A 44 0.51 -18.92 11.13
N LEU A 45 1.24 -18.92 10.02
CA LEU A 45 2.07 -20.03 9.57
C LEU A 45 3.44 -20.09 10.27
N GLN A 46 3.76 -19.11 11.12
CA GLN A 46 5.01 -19.15 11.86
C GLN A 46 5.04 -20.31 12.86
N PRO A 47 6.14 -21.10 12.89
CA PRO A 47 6.24 -22.27 13.76
C PRO A 47 6.36 -21.91 15.25
N HIS A 48 6.84 -20.71 15.55
CA HIS A 48 7.00 -20.19 16.90
C HIS A 48 6.24 -18.86 17.02
N PRO A 49 5.67 -18.55 18.19
CA PRO A 49 5.06 -17.25 18.42
C PRO A 49 6.10 -16.14 18.31
N THR A 50 5.72 -15.03 17.69
CA THR A 50 6.54 -13.82 17.57
C THR A 50 6.98 -13.27 18.93
N GLY A 51 8.20 -12.71 18.97
CA GLY A 51 8.78 -12.04 20.14
C GLY A 51 8.22 -10.63 20.40
N ASN A 52 7.50 -10.05 19.44
CA ASN A 52 6.89 -8.73 19.57
C ASN A 52 5.50 -8.84 20.24
N ASP A 53 5.26 -8.05 21.29
CA ASP A 53 4.00 -8.09 22.06
C ASP A 53 2.75 -7.78 21.24
N VAL A 54 2.84 -6.87 20.28
CA VAL A 54 1.72 -6.46 19.43
C VAL A 54 1.39 -7.55 18.43
N LEU A 55 2.40 -8.09 17.73
CA LEU A 55 2.22 -9.20 16.81
C LEU A 55 1.79 -10.46 17.55
N ARG A 56 2.28 -10.66 18.77
CA ARG A 56 1.90 -11.80 19.62
C ARG A 56 0.44 -11.71 20.02
N ARG A 57 -0.06 -10.51 20.38
CA ARG A 57 -1.49 -10.27 20.61
C ARG A 57 -2.34 -10.47 19.36
N TRP A 58 -1.81 -10.08 18.20
CA TRP A 58 -2.48 -10.32 16.92
C TRP A 58 -2.58 -11.83 16.64
N GLN A 59 -1.49 -12.58 16.81
CA GLN A 59 -1.43 -14.03 16.64
C GLN A 59 -2.25 -14.78 17.70
N SER A 60 -2.28 -14.30 18.94
CA SER A 60 -2.97 -14.92 20.08
C SER A 60 -4.46 -14.61 20.14
N ARG A 61 -4.95 -13.60 19.41
CA ARG A 61 -6.39 -13.47 19.16
C ARG A 61 -6.80 -14.70 18.34
N LYS A 62 -7.38 -15.67 19.06
CA LYS A 62 -7.87 -17.03 18.72
C LYS A 62 -8.46 -17.30 17.32
N PHE A 63 -8.60 -16.29 16.47
CA PHE A 63 -9.10 -16.42 15.10
C PHE A 63 -8.10 -17.07 14.14
N ILE A 64 -6.79 -16.90 14.36
CA ILE A 64 -5.78 -17.15 13.32
C ILE A 64 -5.10 -18.52 13.48
N SER A 65 -4.65 -18.87 14.69
CA SER A 65 -3.85 -20.09 14.91
C SER A 65 -4.68 -21.40 14.89
N GLN A 66 -5.97 -21.35 15.26
CA GLN A 66 -6.85 -22.53 15.25
C GLN A 66 -7.44 -22.84 13.87
N GLN A 67 -7.64 -21.84 13.01
CA GLN A 67 -8.26 -22.04 11.69
C GLN A 67 -7.26 -22.53 10.64
N VAL A 68 -6.01 -22.06 10.67
CA VAL A 68 -5.02 -22.37 9.61
C VAL A 68 -4.59 -23.83 9.60
N LYS A 69 -4.53 -24.50 10.76
CA LYS A 69 -4.11 -25.91 10.86
C LYS A 69 -5.04 -26.90 10.15
N ASN A 70 -6.28 -26.49 9.88
CA ASN A 70 -7.31 -27.33 9.24
C ASN A 70 -7.53 -26.97 7.75
N ILE A 71 -6.84 -25.97 7.23
CA ILE A 71 -6.99 -25.52 5.84
C ILE A 71 -5.91 -26.21 4.99
N PRO A 72 -6.24 -26.75 3.80
CA PRO A 72 -5.24 -27.32 2.91
C PRO A 72 -4.18 -26.29 2.51
N ASP A 73 -2.91 -26.71 2.49
CA ASP A 73 -1.79 -25.84 2.11
C ASP A 73 -1.97 -25.21 0.72
N SER A 74 -2.60 -25.94 -0.22
CA SER A 74 -2.92 -25.44 -1.56
C SER A 74 -3.89 -24.26 -1.55
N VAL A 75 -4.88 -24.28 -0.65
CA VAL A 75 -5.87 -23.21 -0.48
C VAL A 75 -5.21 -21.99 0.17
N LEU A 76 -4.37 -22.20 1.19
CA LEU A 76 -3.59 -21.15 1.84
C LEU A 76 -2.64 -20.47 0.84
N PHE A 77 -1.87 -21.26 0.08
CA PHE A 77 -0.94 -20.74 -0.92
C PHE A 77 -1.66 -19.95 -2.00
N THR A 78 -2.77 -20.48 -2.52
CA THR A 78 -3.58 -19.79 -3.54
C THR A 78 -4.15 -18.47 -3.00
N GLY A 79 -4.63 -18.46 -1.76
CA GLY A 79 -5.11 -17.26 -1.09
C GLY A 79 -4.02 -16.20 -0.94
N ILE A 80 -2.84 -16.59 -0.45
CA ILE A 80 -1.67 -15.70 -0.32
C ILE A 80 -1.28 -15.13 -1.69
N ALA A 81 -1.20 -15.98 -2.72
CA ALA A 81 -0.84 -15.56 -4.07
C ALA A 81 -1.86 -14.56 -4.64
N LEU A 82 -3.15 -14.85 -4.50
CA LEU A 82 -4.23 -13.98 -4.98
C LEU A 82 -4.23 -12.63 -4.25
N CYS A 83 -4.12 -12.64 -2.92
CA CYS A 83 -4.04 -11.42 -2.13
C CYS A 83 -2.79 -10.61 -2.50
N SER A 84 -1.64 -11.26 -2.67
CA SER A 84 -0.41 -10.58 -3.11
C SER A 84 -0.55 -9.94 -4.49
N ALA A 85 -1.19 -10.63 -5.43
CA ALA A 85 -1.44 -10.10 -6.77
C ALA A 85 -2.39 -8.90 -6.76
N LEU A 86 -3.50 -8.99 -6.01
CA LEU A 86 -4.45 -7.88 -5.84
C LEU A 86 -3.79 -6.68 -5.16
N TYR A 87 -2.96 -6.93 -4.14
CA TYR A 87 -2.18 -5.91 -3.48
C TYR A 87 -1.27 -5.15 -4.45
N ALA A 88 -0.47 -5.90 -5.22
CA ALA A 88 0.44 -5.34 -6.21
C ALA A 88 -0.31 -4.54 -7.29
N ALA A 89 -1.45 -5.04 -7.77
CA ALA A 89 -2.29 -4.34 -8.73
C ALA A 89 -2.83 -3.02 -8.16
N SER A 90 -3.29 -3.01 -6.90
CA SER A 90 -3.74 -1.78 -6.22
C SER A 90 -2.59 -0.79 -6.04
N CYS A 91 -1.40 -1.23 -5.60
CA CYS A 91 -0.24 -0.37 -5.46
C CYS A 91 0.22 0.22 -6.80
N MET A 92 0.27 -0.59 -7.88
CA MET A 92 0.56 -0.10 -9.23
C MET A 92 -0.46 0.94 -9.69
N HIS A 93 -1.73 0.72 -9.38
CA HIS A 93 -2.78 1.67 -9.72
C HIS A 93 -2.57 3.04 -9.05
N VAL A 94 -2.18 3.06 -7.77
CA VAL A 94 -1.85 4.30 -7.04
C VAL A 94 -0.55 4.92 -7.56
N TYR A 95 0.45 4.09 -7.88
CA TYR A 95 1.69 4.57 -8.52
C TYR A 95 1.41 5.31 -9.83
N HIS A 96 0.52 4.78 -10.66
CA HIS A 96 0.13 5.42 -11.91
C HIS A 96 -0.56 6.78 -11.71
N THR A 97 -1.22 7.03 -10.58
CA THR A 97 -1.86 8.34 -10.32
C THR A 97 -0.92 9.35 -9.67
N ALA A 98 0.07 8.89 -8.90
CA ALA A 98 1.00 9.75 -8.16
C ALA A 98 2.42 9.16 -8.10
N PRO A 99 3.13 9.04 -9.23
CA PRO A 99 4.39 8.29 -9.29
C PRO A 99 5.48 8.89 -8.40
N ARG A 100 5.59 10.22 -8.34
CA ARG A 100 6.58 10.90 -7.48
C ARG A 100 6.27 10.70 -6.00
N SER A 101 5.05 10.99 -5.57
CA SER A 101 4.66 10.86 -4.17
C SER A 101 4.78 9.41 -3.70
N VAL A 102 4.33 8.45 -4.51
CA VAL A 102 4.45 7.03 -4.19
C VAL A 102 5.91 6.60 -4.09
N SER A 103 6.78 7.04 -5.00
CA SER A 103 8.21 6.71 -4.95
C SER A 103 8.84 7.23 -3.65
N ILE A 104 8.58 8.49 -3.28
CA ILE A 104 9.10 9.10 -2.05
C ILE A 104 8.61 8.33 -0.83
N THR A 105 7.30 8.05 -0.76
CA THR A 105 6.70 7.29 0.32
C THR A 105 7.29 5.89 0.42
N LEU A 106 7.40 5.16 -0.69
CA LEU A 106 7.94 3.81 -0.69
C LEU A 106 9.42 3.79 -0.24
N THR A 107 10.24 4.71 -0.75
CA THR A 107 11.63 4.85 -0.32
C THR A 107 11.72 5.16 1.17
N ALA A 108 10.89 6.06 1.68
CA ALA A 108 10.84 6.36 3.11
C ALA A 108 10.44 5.14 3.94
N CYS A 109 9.41 4.39 3.52
CA CYS A 109 9.00 3.15 4.20
C CYS A 109 10.12 2.12 4.25
N ILE A 110 10.84 1.91 3.14
CA ILE A 110 11.97 0.97 3.06
C ILE A 110 13.10 1.41 4.00
N LEU A 111 13.46 2.70 3.97
CA LEU A 111 14.50 3.25 4.85
C LEU A 111 14.11 3.11 6.33
N LEU A 112 12.86 3.37 6.68
CA LEU A 112 12.37 3.21 8.06
C LEU A 112 12.48 1.75 8.52
N VAL A 113 12.11 0.78 7.67
CA VAL A 113 12.27 -0.65 7.99
C VAL A 113 13.73 -1.05 8.09
N PHE A 114 14.60 -0.48 7.26
CA PHE A 114 16.04 -0.74 7.32
C PHE A 114 16.67 -0.18 8.60
N LEU A 115 16.32 1.06 8.98
CA LEU A 115 16.75 1.68 10.24
C LEU A 115 16.27 0.87 11.44
N GLU A 116 15.00 0.44 11.41
CA GLU A 116 14.47 -0.44 12.44
C GLU A 116 15.24 -1.77 12.46
N THR A 117 15.67 -2.29 11.30
CA THR A 117 16.48 -3.51 11.25
C THR A 117 17.80 -3.40 11.97
N VAL A 118 18.46 -2.24 11.88
CA VAL A 118 19.71 -1.96 12.58
C VAL A 118 19.48 -1.80 14.08
N TRP A 119 18.40 -1.13 14.49
CA TRP A 119 18.10 -0.85 15.90
C TRP A 119 17.44 -2.03 16.63
N ASN A 120 16.68 -2.85 15.90
CA ASN A 120 15.82 -3.93 16.38
C ASN A 120 14.92 -3.56 17.57
N GLY A 121 14.41 -2.33 17.60
CA GLY A 121 13.59 -1.82 18.71
C GLY A 121 12.20 -2.45 18.80
N LEU A 122 11.67 -2.93 17.68
CA LEU A 122 10.39 -3.63 17.61
C LEU A 122 10.51 -5.10 18.00
N ASN A 123 11.71 -5.66 18.16
CA ASN A 123 11.91 -7.08 18.48
C ASN A 123 11.13 -8.01 17.51
N VAL A 124 11.27 -7.76 16.21
CA VAL A 124 10.58 -8.49 15.14
C VAL A 124 11.58 -9.24 14.26
N THR A 125 11.19 -10.40 13.76
CA THR A 125 12.05 -11.18 12.85
C THR A 125 12.13 -10.55 11.46
N PRO A 126 13.16 -10.85 10.64
CA PRO A 126 13.22 -10.37 9.25
C PRO A 126 11.97 -10.73 8.43
N VAL A 127 11.37 -11.90 8.70
CA VAL A 127 10.13 -12.33 8.06
C VAL A 127 8.96 -11.44 8.47
N GLU A 128 8.80 -11.14 9.76
CA GLU A 128 7.74 -10.23 10.26
C GLU A 128 7.91 -8.81 9.72
N ARG A 129 9.15 -8.35 9.56
CA ARG A 129 9.43 -7.04 8.96
C ARG A 129 8.92 -6.96 7.53
N LEU A 130 9.24 -7.96 6.71
CA LEU A 130 8.87 -7.97 5.30
C LEU A 130 7.40 -8.32 5.08
N ALA A 131 6.85 -9.22 5.89
CA ALA A 131 5.49 -9.72 5.72
C ALA A 131 4.43 -8.86 6.42
N VAL A 132 4.78 -8.09 7.45
CA VAL A 132 3.82 -7.38 8.30
C VAL A 132 4.16 -5.89 8.41
N VAL A 133 5.37 -5.56 8.83
CA VAL A 133 5.74 -4.15 9.12
C VAL A 133 5.80 -3.31 7.84
N LEU A 134 6.52 -3.79 6.82
CA LEU A 134 6.70 -3.07 5.56
C LEU A 134 5.37 -2.86 4.83
N PRO A 135 4.51 -3.89 4.62
CA PRO A 135 3.20 -3.68 3.98
C PRO A 135 2.31 -2.72 4.75
N SER A 136 2.34 -2.76 6.10
CA SER A 136 1.57 -1.84 6.93
C SER A 136 2.01 -0.37 6.75
N LEU A 137 3.33 -0.12 6.75
CA LEU A 137 3.87 1.21 6.52
C LEU A 137 3.54 1.73 5.11
N VAL A 138 3.68 0.87 4.10
CA VAL A 138 3.32 1.19 2.72
C VAL A 138 1.83 1.52 2.62
N ASN A 139 0.95 0.76 3.27
CA ASN A 139 -0.49 1.02 3.24
C ASN A 139 -0.85 2.36 3.87
N ILE A 140 -0.25 2.70 5.01
CA ILE A 140 -0.44 4.00 5.66
C ILE A 140 -0.01 5.13 4.72
N GLY A 141 1.18 5.00 4.14
CA GLY A 141 1.72 5.99 3.21
C GLY A 141 0.87 6.17 1.94
N LEU A 142 0.44 5.07 1.31
CA LEU A 142 -0.42 5.12 0.13
C LEU A 142 -1.83 5.64 0.45
N SER A 143 -2.36 5.34 1.64
CA SER A 143 -3.64 5.89 2.10
C SER A 143 -3.57 7.40 2.29
N TRP A 144 -2.46 7.91 2.81
CA TRP A 144 -2.23 9.35 2.90
C TRP A 144 -2.28 10.02 1.53
N ILE A 145 -1.64 9.43 0.52
CA ILE A 145 -1.69 9.93 -0.87
C ILE A 145 -3.12 9.96 -1.40
N LEU A 146 -3.88 8.86 -1.23
CA LEU A 146 -5.27 8.78 -1.66
C LEU A 146 -6.16 9.84 -0.99
N VAL A 147 -5.97 10.06 0.32
CA VAL A 147 -6.71 11.09 1.08
C VAL A 147 -6.31 12.49 0.61
N HIS A 148 -5.03 12.77 0.41
CA HIS A 148 -4.56 14.09 -0.03
C HIS A 148 -5.08 14.44 -1.43
N GLN A 149 -5.02 13.49 -2.36
CA GLN A 149 -5.60 13.65 -3.70
C GLN A 149 -7.11 13.91 -3.66
N SER A 150 -7.83 13.31 -2.70
CA SER A 150 -9.27 13.56 -2.54
C SER A 150 -9.58 14.97 -2.01
N ARG A 151 -8.65 15.56 -1.24
CA ARG A 151 -8.76 16.88 -0.58
C ARG A 151 -8.30 18.06 -1.42
N GLU A 152 -7.47 17.87 -2.44
CA GLU A 152 -7.06 18.95 -3.36
C GLU A 152 -8.16 19.33 -4.38
N LEU A 153 -9.18 18.48 -4.56
CA LEU A 153 -10.26 18.71 -5.52
C LEU A 153 -11.36 19.76 -5.19
N PRO A 154 -11.59 20.27 -3.96
CA PRO A 154 -12.66 21.22 -3.70
C PRO A 154 -12.34 22.67 -4.09
N LYS A 155 -11.08 23.04 -4.42
CA LYS A 155 -10.76 24.44 -4.76
C LYS A 155 -11.10 24.85 -6.19
N ILE A 156 -10.95 23.95 -7.17
CA ILE A 156 -11.13 24.28 -8.60
C ILE A 156 -12.61 24.37 -9.00
N VAL A 157 -13.52 23.80 -8.21
CA VAL A 157 -14.97 23.82 -8.51
C VAL A 157 -15.66 25.07 -7.95
N LEU A 158 -15.07 25.77 -6.98
CA LEU A 158 -15.66 27.00 -6.44
C LEU A 158 -15.22 28.29 -7.14
N GLU A 159 -14.08 28.30 -7.85
CA GLU A 159 -13.61 29.49 -8.61
C GLU A 159 -14.20 29.57 -10.03
N GLY A 160 -14.97 28.58 -10.48
CA GLY A 160 -15.59 28.55 -11.82
C GLY A 160 -17.05 28.97 -11.87
N LEU A 161 -17.58 29.56 -10.79
CA LEU A 161 -18.98 29.95 -10.66
C LEU A 161 -19.09 31.43 -10.25
N GLU A 162 -18.40 32.32 -10.96
CA GLU A 162 -18.86 33.71 -11.03
C GLU A 162 -20.03 33.75 -12.05
N PRO A 163 -21.23 34.23 -11.64
CA PRO A 163 -22.30 34.46 -12.58
C PRO A 163 -21.96 35.71 -13.40
N GLU A 164 -21.81 35.56 -14.72
CA GLU A 164 -21.91 36.70 -15.63
C GLU A 164 -23.30 37.31 -15.43
N VAL A 165 -23.30 38.57 -15.00
CA VAL A 165 -24.48 39.45 -14.85
C VAL A 165 -25.02 39.84 -16.22
#